data_AF-A0A2M7VCF7-F1
#
_entry.id   AF-A0A2M7VCF7-F1
#
_cell.length_a   1.000
_cell.length_b   1.000
_cell.length_c   1.000
_cell.angle_alpha   90.00
_cell.angle_beta   90.00
_cell.angle_gamma   90.00
#
_symmetry.space_group_name_H-M   'P 1'
#
loop_
_entity.id
_entity.type
_entity.pdbx_description
1 polymer ?
#
loop_
_entity_poly.entity_id
_entity_poly.type
_entity_poly.pdbx_seq_one_letter_code
_entity_poly.pdbx_strand_id
1 'polypeptide(L)' 'SDREKRVLEERFGLKDGRPKTLEEVGKMFAVTRERIRQIEAKALRKLRHPSRGNKLKDYLG' A
#
# COMPACT_ATOMS: atom_id res chain seq x y z
N SER A 1 -6.61 7.33 -0.02
CA SER A 1 -8.03 6.91 0.13
C SER A 1 -8.10 5.67 1.00
N ASP A 2 -9.27 5.31 1.50
CA ASP A 2 -9.43 4.11 2.34
C ASP A 2 -9.02 2.83 1.59
N ARG A 3 -9.27 2.78 0.27
CA ARG A 3 -8.83 1.66 -0.57
C ARG A 3 -7.31 1.59 -0.71
N GLU A 4 -6.63 2.73 -0.92
CA GLU A 4 -5.15 2.77 -0.96
C GLU A 4 -4.55 2.34 0.38
N LYS A 5 -5.12 2.81 1.49
CA LYS A 5 -4.70 2.43 2.85
C LYS A 5 -4.84 0.94 3.08
N ARG A 6 -6.02 0.35 2.81
CA ARG A 6 -6.24 -1.09 2.99
C ARG A 6 -5.33 -1.93 2.08
N VAL A 7 -5.09 -1.51 0.83
CA VAL A 7 -4.14 -2.22 -0.04
C VAL A 7 -2.74 -2.24 0.59
N LEU A 8 -2.26 -1.13 1.15
CA LEU A 8 -0.96 -1.11 1.85
C LEU A 8 -0.98 -1.96 3.13
N GLU A 9 -2.04 -1.88 3.93
CA GLU A 9 -2.18 -2.69 5.16
C GLU A 9 -2.08 -4.19 4.86
N GLU A 10 -2.79 -4.67 3.84
CA GLU A 10 -2.78 -6.08 3.44
C GLU A 10 -1.46 -6.49 2.77
N ARG A 11 -0.86 -5.62 1.94
CA ARG A 11 0.40 -5.93 1.22
C ARG A 11 1.60 -6.02 2.15
N PHE A 12 1.67 -5.13 3.13
CA PHE A 12 2.81 -5.01 4.04
C PHE A 12 2.53 -5.63 5.41
N GLY A 13 1.36 -6.23 5.63
CA GLY A 13 0.99 -6.86 6.89
C GLY A 13 0.90 -5.85 8.05
N LEU A 14 0.54 -4.59 7.77
CA LEU A 14 0.57 -3.51 8.78
C LEU A 14 -0.52 -3.67 9.86
N LYS A 15 -1.47 -4.58 9.66
CA LYS A 15 -2.58 -4.84 10.58
C LYS A 15 -2.47 -6.19 11.29
N ASP A 16 -2.12 -7.24 10.57
CA ASP A 16 -2.10 -8.63 11.04
C ASP A 16 -0.68 -9.24 11.08
N GLY A 17 0.35 -8.48 10.71
CA GLY A 17 1.74 -8.94 10.61
C GLY A 17 2.00 -9.88 9.43
N ARG A 18 1.01 -10.10 8.54
CA ARG A 18 1.10 -11.08 7.45
C ARG A 18 1.04 -10.39 6.10
N PRO A 19 2.20 -10.11 5.46
CA PRO A 19 2.22 -9.52 4.13
C PRO A 19 1.60 -10.49 3.11
N LYS A 20 0.72 -9.97 2.26
CA LYS A 20 0.06 -10.72 1.18
C LYS A 20 0.60 -10.30 -0.17
N THR A 21 0.67 -11.21 -1.13
CA THR A 21 1.09 -10.96 -2.52
C THR A 21 0.10 -10.06 -3.28
N LEU A 22 0.53 -9.45 -4.39
CA LEU A 22 -0.35 -8.67 -5.26
C LEU A 22 -1.54 -9.49 -5.78
N GLU A 23 -1.36 -10.79 -5.98
CA GLU A 23 -2.41 -11.68 -6.46
C GLU A 23 -3.43 -12.00 -5.37
N GLU A 24 -2.99 -12.32 -4.15
CA GLU A 24 -3.89 -12.54 -3.01
C GLU A 24 -4.72 -11.30 -2.69
N VAL A 25 -4.08 -10.12 -2.69
CA VAL A 25 -4.78 -8.85 -2.52
C VAL A 25 -5.71 -8.60 -3.70
N GLY A 26 -5.33 -8.95 -4.93
CA GLY A 26 -6.21 -8.88 -6.10
C GLY A 26 -7.49 -9.69 -5.90
N LYS A 27 -7.35 -10.94 -5.44
CA LYS A 27 -8.47 -11.85 -5.13
C LYS A 27 -9.39 -11.25 -4.04
N MET A 28 -8.84 -10.72 -2.95
CA MET A 28 -9.63 -10.11 -1.87
C MET A 28 -10.42 -8.87 -2.31
N PHE A 29 -9.88 -8.09 -3.25
CA PHE A 29 -10.50 -6.85 -3.74
C PHE A 29 -11.27 -7.05 -5.06
N ALA A 30 -11.42 -8.29 -5.53
CA ALA A 30 -12.03 -8.64 -6.82
C ALA A 30 -11.46 -7.82 -8.00
N VAL A 31 -10.14 -7.66 -8.05
CA VAL A 31 -9.44 -6.96 -9.13
C VAL A 31 -8.21 -7.70 -9.58
N THR A 32 -7.69 -7.32 -10.75
CA THR A 32 -6.47 -7.91 -11.29
C THR A 32 -5.25 -7.56 -10.44
N ARG A 33 -4.23 -8.43 -10.50
CA ARG A 33 -2.91 -8.19 -9.91
C ARG A 33 -2.32 -6.83 -10.32
N GLU A 34 -2.43 -6.50 -11.60
CA GLU A 34 -1.90 -5.23 -12.12
C GLU A 34 -2.63 -4.02 -11.54
N ARG A 35 -3.95 -4.15 -11.28
CA ARG A 35 -4.69 -3.08 -10.62
C ARG A 35 -4.17 -2.82 -9.21
N ILE A 36 -3.84 -3.87 -8.44
CA ILE A 36 -3.22 -3.71 -7.12
C ILE A 36 -1.85 -3.04 -7.24
N ARG A 37 -1.02 -3.44 -8.20
CA ARG A 37 0.30 -2.82 -8.45
C ARG A 37 0.19 -1.32 -8.72
N GLN A 38 -0.77 -0.89 -9.53
CA GLN A 38 -1.02 0.53 -9.81
C GLN A 38 -1.46 1.30 -8.55
N ILE A 39 -2.33 0.72 -7.73
CA ILE A 39 -2.79 1.34 -6.48
C ILE A 39 -1.61 1.47 -5.51
N GLU A 40 -0.79 0.44 -5.36
CA GLU A 40 0.41 0.44 -4.51
C GLU A 40 1.39 1.54 -4.95
N ALA A 41 1.75 1.59 -6.24
CA ALA A 41 2.64 2.60 -6.79
C ALA A 41 2.10 4.04 -6.57
N LYS A 42 0.78 4.24 -6.78
CA LYS A 42 0.13 5.53 -6.54
C LYS A 42 0.16 5.92 -5.06
N ALA A 43 -0.08 4.98 -4.16
CA ALA A 43 -0.07 5.21 -2.72
C ALA A 43 1.34 5.53 -2.21
N LEU A 44 2.35 4.74 -2.61
CA LEU A 44 3.76 4.99 -2.28
C LEU A 44 4.24 6.35 -2.80
N ARG A 45 3.87 6.72 -4.04
CA ARG A 45 4.19 8.05 -4.59
C ARG A 45 3.59 9.17 -3.75
N LYS A 46 2.36 9.01 -3.24
CA LYS A 46 1.72 10.00 -2.36
C LYS A 46 2.43 10.12 -1.01
N LEU A 47 2.91 9.01 -0.46
CA LEU A 47 3.65 8.97 0.82
C LEU A 47 5.03 9.62 0.71
N ARG A 48 5.70 9.47 -0.44
CA ARG A 48 7.02 10.09 -0.71
C ARG A 48 6.93 11.59 -1.01
N HIS A 49 5.73 12.15 -1.20
CA HIS A 49 5.59 13.57 -1.49
C HIS A 49 5.97 14.41 -0.26
N PRO A 50 6.85 15.42 -0.37
CA PRO A 50 7.42 16.13 0.79
C PRO A 50 6.37 16.74 1.72
N SER A 51 5.23 17.22 1.18
CA SER A 51 4.13 17.74 2.01
C SER A 51 3.40 16.68 2.87
N ARG A 52 3.57 15.39 2.57
CA ARG A 52 2.95 14.26 3.30
C ARG A 52 3.99 13.33 3.96
N GLY A 53 5.23 13.35 3.47
CA GLY A 53 6.33 12.48 3.91
C GLY A 53 7.08 12.96 5.16
N ASN A 54 6.82 14.16 5.68
CA ASN A 54 7.52 14.68 6.86
C ASN A 54 7.34 13.82 8.12
N LYS A 55 6.29 12.98 8.22
CA LYS A 55 6.13 12.01 9.32
C LYS A 55 6.79 10.65 9.07
N LEU A 56 7.19 10.36 7.83
CA LEU A 56 7.81 9.08 7.42
C LEU A 56 9.33 9.18 7.27
N LYS A 57 9.87 10.40 7.10
CA LYS A 57 11.31 10.65 7.05
C LYS A 57 12.03 10.15 8.31
N ASP A 58 11.44 10.33 9.48
CA ASP A 58 12.01 9.90 10.76
C ASP A 58 12.14 8.36 10.89
N TYR A 59 11.39 7.61 10.08
CA TYR A 59 11.43 6.14 10.06
C TYR A 59 12.28 5.57 8.92
N LEU A 60 12.78 6.42 8.01
CA LEU A 60 13.49 6.00 6.79
C LEU A 60 14.99 6.26 6.80
N GLY A 61 15.55 6.83 7.88
CA GLY A 61 16.98 6.90 8.17
C GLY A 61 17.86 7.42 7.03
#